data_AF-A0A258C3B0-F1
#
_entry.id   AF-A0A258C3B0-F1
#
_cell.length_a   1.000
_cell.length_b   1.000
_cell.length_c   1.000
_cell.angle_alpha   90.00
_cell.angle_beta   90.00
_cell.angle_gamma   90.00
#
_symmetry.space_group_name_H-M   'P 1'
#
loop_
_entity.id
_entity.type
_entity.pdbx_description
1 polymer ?
#
loop_
_entity_poly.entity_id
_entity_poly.type
_entity_poly.pdbx_seq_one_letter_code
_entity_poly.pdbx_strand_id
1 'polypeptide(L)'
;MSERNPIPLILTAIGSVFGTIAVLSYYGYVHIAKPEDALLLADYTMLKTVPGEDYRVSLKPATQIAQCVDGVLVLFDTEQKGLTGVLVDSRKRAVRCMEQGL
;
A
#
# COMPACT_ATOMS: atom_id res chain seq x y z
N MET A 1 12.90 11.43 55.08
CA MET A 1 12.78 11.12 53.64
C MET A 1 11.55 11.88 53.17
N SER A 2 11.72 12.93 52.34
CA SER A 2 10.61 13.81 51.94
C SER A 2 9.54 13.00 51.22
N GLU A 3 8.29 13.08 51.69
CA GLU A 3 7.11 12.46 51.07
C GLU A 3 6.91 13.11 49.69
N ARG A 4 7.58 12.57 48.67
CA ARG A 4 7.47 13.06 47.30
C ARG A 4 6.13 12.61 46.76
N ASN A 5 5.23 13.57 46.56
CA ASN A 5 4.00 13.34 45.83
C ASN A 5 4.35 12.75 44.45
N PRO A 6 3.86 11.53 44.10
CA PRO A 6 4.21 10.87 42.84
C PRO A 6 3.49 11.48 41.63
N ILE A 7 2.46 12.29 41.86
CA ILE A 7 1.65 12.95 40.80
C ILE A 7 2.51 13.70 39.77
N PRO A 8 3.47 14.57 40.14
CA PRO A 8 4.35 15.24 39.17
C PRO A 8 5.17 14.27 38.31
N LEU A 9 5.66 13.16 38.89
CA LEU A 9 6.45 12.17 38.16
C LEU A 9 5.60 11.47 37.10
N ILE A 10 4.35 11.12 37.45
CA ILE A 10 3.40 10.48 36.53
C ILE A 10 3.04 11.44 35.39
N LEU A 11 2.78 12.71 35.69
CA LEU A 11 2.49 13.72 34.67
C LEU A 11 3.67 13.95 33.72
N THR A 12 4.90 14.00 34.24
CA THR A 12 6.09 14.12 33.38
C THR A 12 6.28 12.91 32.48
N ALA A 13 6.03 11.69 32.99
CA ALA A 13 6.13 10.47 32.20
C ALA A 13 5.10 10.49 31.06
N ILE A 14 3.83 10.75 31.37
CA ILE A 14 2.77 10.84 30.37
C ILE A 14 3.04 11.94 29.35
N GLY A 15 3.42 13.13 29.82
CA GLY A 15 3.75 14.28 28.96
C GLY A 15 4.92 13.99 28.01
N SER A 16 5.95 13.27 28.50
CA SER A 16 7.09 12.88 27.65
C SER A 16 6.68 11.91 26.53
N VAL A 17 5.84 10.92 26.83
CA VAL A 17 5.33 9.96 25.83
C VAL A 17 4.51 10.67 24.75
N PHE A 18 3.55 11.50 25.16
CA PHE A 18 2.74 12.26 24.20
C PHE A 18 3.57 13.26 23.40
N GLY A 19 4.53 13.92 24.03
CA GLY A 19 5.47 14.81 23.35
C GLY A 19 6.27 14.08 22.27
N THR A 20 6.82 12.90 22.58
CA THR A 20 7.54 12.07 21.61
C THR A 20 6.66 11.65 20.45
N ILE A 21 5.44 11.15 20.72
CA ILE A 21 4.49 10.75 19.68
C ILE A 21 4.12 11.96 18.79
N ALA A 22 3.87 13.13 19.39
CA ALA A 22 3.53 14.34 18.65
C ALA A 22 4.67 14.81 17.75
N VAL A 23 5.92 14.80 18.24
CA VAL A 23 7.11 15.16 17.46
C VAL A 23 7.30 14.18 16.31
N LEU A 24 7.27 12.88 16.57
CA LEU A 24 7.38 11.86 15.52
C LEU A 24 6.26 11.99 14.47
N SER A 25 5.05 12.38 14.90
CA SER A 25 3.92 12.60 13.99
C SER A 25 4.11 13.86 13.14
N TYR A 26 4.59 14.95 13.73
CA TYR A 26 4.86 16.20 13.03
C TYR A 26 5.94 16.04 11.94
N TYR A 27 7.00 15.26 12.23
CA TYR A 27 8.04 14.92 11.26
C TYR A 27 7.61 13.83 10.26
N GLY A 28 6.41 13.26 10.39
CA GLY A 28 5.89 12.26 9.46
C GLY A 28 6.42 10.85 9.67
N TYR A 29 7.11 10.56 10.78
CA TYR A 29 7.61 9.21 11.10
C TYR A 29 6.52 8.28 11.65
N VAL A 30 5.43 8.84 12.19
CA VAL A 30 4.25 8.05 12.57
C VAL A 30 3.37 7.83 11.35
N HIS A 31 3.68 6.79 10.59
CA HIS A 31 2.79 6.27 9.57
C HIS A 31 1.77 5.32 10.21
N ILE A 32 0.54 5.81 10.41
CA ILE A 32 -0.60 4.94 10.71
C ILE A 32 -0.88 4.16 9.43
N ALA A 33 -0.41 2.92 9.36
CA ALA A 33 -0.73 2.00 8.28
C ALA A 33 -2.26 1.90 8.19
N LYS A 34 -2.85 2.38 7.10
CA LYS A 34 -4.28 2.26 6.91
C LYS A 34 -4.57 0.82 6.52
N PRO A 35 -5.70 0.23 6.96
CA PRO A 35 -6.06 -1.14 6.55
C PRO A 35 -6.28 -1.27 5.03
N GLU A 36 -6.44 -0.16 4.30
CA GLU A 36 -6.49 -0.15 2.83
C GLU A 36 -5.13 -0.43 2.15
N ASP A 37 -4.00 -0.25 2.85
CA ASP A 37 -2.66 -0.57 2.32
C ASP A 37 -2.33 -2.07 2.41
N ALA A 38 -3.11 -2.85 3.17
CA ALA A 38 -2.98 -4.31 3.22
C ALA A 38 -3.75 -5.02 2.09
N LEU A 39 -4.74 -4.35 1.48
CA LEU A 39 -5.50 -4.88 0.34
C LEU A 39 -4.92 -4.44 -1.02
N LEU A 40 -4.18 -3.33 -1.05
CA LEU A 40 -3.40 -2.92 -2.21
C LEU A 40 -2.17 -3.83 -2.35
N LEU A 41 -2.37 -4.97 -3.01
CA LEU A 41 -1.33 -5.97 -3.27
C LEU A 41 -0.17 -5.42 -4.14
N ALA A 42 -0.47 -4.45 -5.03
CA ALA A 42 0.50 -3.66 -5.80
C ALA A 42 -0.21 -2.49 -6.51
N ASP A 43 0.50 -1.38 -6.74
CA ASP A 43 0.04 -0.26 -7.56
C ASP A 43 0.73 -0.31 -8.94
N TYR A 44 -0.03 -0.14 -10.02
CA TYR A 44 0.45 -0.29 -11.40
C TYR A 44 0.26 1.00 -12.18
N THR A 45 1.36 1.53 -12.71
CA THR A 45 1.31 2.70 -13.60
C THR A 45 1.13 2.26 -15.04
N MET A 46 0.08 2.75 -15.71
CA MET A 46 -0.08 2.59 -17.16
C MET A 46 0.74 3.65 -17.89
N LEU A 47 1.76 3.21 -18.63
CA LEU A 47 2.51 4.09 -19.53
C LEU A 47 1.75 4.24 -20.85
N LYS A 48 1.51 5.48 -21.27
CA LYS A 48 0.92 5.76 -22.58
C LYS A 48 1.94 5.40 -23.66
N THR A 49 1.62 4.43 -24.51
CA THR A 49 2.41 4.15 -25.71
C THR A 49 2.19 5.29 -26.71
N VAL A 50 3.15 6.22 -26.80
CA VAL A 50 3.18 7.25 -27.84
C VAL A 50 3.91 6.68 -29.05
N PRO A 51 3.31 6.68 -30.26
CA PRO A 51 3.99 6.17 -31.45
C PRO A 51 5.24 7.01 -31.74
N GLY A 52 6.42 6.36 -31.75
CA GLY A 52 7.71 7.01 -32.04
C GLY A 52 8.60 7.27 -30.82
N GLU A 53 8.16 6.99 -29.59
CA GLU A 53 9.02 6.97 -28.39
C GLU A 53 9.27 5.53 -27.92
N ASP A 54 10.54 5.21 -27.65
CA ASP A 54 10.94 3.94 -27.06
C ASP A 54 10.47 3.85 -25.61
N TYR A 55 9.50 2.98 -25.35
CA TYR A 55 9.05 2.68 -24.00
C TYR A 55 10.16 1.90 -23.26
N ARG A 56 10.78 2.53 -22.25
CA ARG A 56 11.81 1.88 -21.42
C ARG A 56 11.19 0.99 -20.36
N VAL A 57 10.69 -0.17 -20.76
CA VAL A 57 10.31 -1.23 -19.80
C VAL A 57 11.53 -2.03 -19.38
N SER A 58 11.56 -2.43 -18.11
CA SER A 58 12.58 -3.35 -17.62
C SER A 58 12.46 -4.69 -18.34
N LEU A 59 13.60 -5.30 -18.66
CA LEU A 59 13.65 -6.68 -19.18
C LEU A 59 13.25 -7.72 -18.11
N LYS A 60 13.21 -7.32 -16.83
CA LYS A 60 12.77 -8.18 -15.75
C LYS A 60 11.23 -8.18 -15.69
N PRO A 61 10.57 -9.34 -15.90
CA PRO A 61 9.11 -9.42 -15.82
C PRO A 61 8.62 -9.18 -14.39
N ALA A 62 7.39 -8.69 -14.25
CA ALA A 62 6.71 -8.63 -12.96
C ALA A 62 6.41 -10.06 -12.47
N THR A 63 6.39 -10.24 -11.15
CA THR A 63 6.07 -11.54 -10.50
C THR A 63 4.58 -11.86 -10.52
N GLN A 64 3.74 -10.90 -10.95
CA GLN A 64 2.30 -11.02 -11.03
C GLN A 64 1.85 -11.27 -12.48
N ILE A 65 0.99 -12.27 -12.68
CA ILE A 65 0.40 -12.63 -13.98
C ILE A 65 -1.06 -12.17 -14.02
N ALA A 66 -1.43 -11.52 -15.12
CA ALA A 66 -2.80 -11.08 -15.35
C ALA A 66 -3.63 -12.20 -16.01
N GLN A 67 -4.79 -12.50 -15.42
CA GLN A 67 -5.78 -13.42 -15.97
C GLN A 67 -7.14 -12.75 -15.97
N CYS A 68 -7.92 -13.02 -17.02
CA CYS A 68 -9.32 -12.57 -17.08
C CYS A 68 -10.21 -13.66 -16.47
N VAL A 69 -10.94 -13.32 -15.40
CA VAL A 69 -11.89 -14.22 -14.74
C VAL A 69 -13.20 -13.46 -14.54
N ASP A 70 -14.32 -14.03 -15.01
CA ASP A 70 -15.65 -13.42 -14.92
C ASP A 70 -15.73 -11.97 -15.46
N GLY A 71 -14.94 -11.67 -16.49
CA GLY A 71 -14.86 -10.36 -17.14
C GLY A 71 -14.15 -9.28 -16.31
N VAL A 72 -13.37 -9.66 -15.30
CA VAL A 72 -12.55 -8.77 -14.47
C VAL A 72 -11.08 -9.21 -14.51
N LEU A 73 -10.16 -8.25 -14.58
CA LEU A 73 -8.74 -8.52 -14.62
C LEU A 73 -8.21 -8.80 -13.21
N VAL A 74 -7.75 -10.03 -13.00
CA VAL A 74 -7.21 -10.54 -11.74
C VAL A 74 -5.71 -10.78 -11.91
N LEU A 75 -4.93 -10.39 -10.91
CA LEU A 75 -3.49 -10.57 -10.83
C LEU A 75 -3.17 -11.66 -9.81
N PHE A 76 -2.49 -12.71 -10.28
CA PHE A 76 -2.01 -13.80 -9.43
C PHE A 76 -0.52 -13.61 -9.16
N ASP A 77 -0.12 -13.72 -7.90
CA ASP A 77 1.29 -13.70 -7.52
C ASP A 77 1.93 -15.09 -7.76
N THR A 78 3.05 -15.15 -8.48
CA THR A 78 3.76 -16.40 -8.78
C THR A 78 4.70 -16.85 -7.67
N GLU A 79 5.13 -15.95 -6.79
CA GLU A 79 6.01 -16.26 -5.66
C GLU A 79 5.22 -16.70 -4.42
N GLN A 80 4.06 -16.07 -4.17
CA GLN A 80 3.20 -16.36 -3.04
C GLN A 80 1.88 -16.99 -3.50
N LYS A 81 1.83 -18.33 -3.46
CA LYS A 81 0.63 -19.11 -3.74
C LYS A 81 -0.51 -18.69 -2.81
N GLY A 82 -1.53 -18.04 -3.37
CA GLY A 82 -2.78 -17.70 -2.67
C GLY A 82 -3.07 -16.20 -2.53
N LEU A 83 -2.15 -15.31 -2.92
CA LEU A 83 -2.49 -13.88 -3.04
C LEU A 83 -3.04 -13.60 -4.43
N THR A 84 -4.28 -13.14 -4.45
CA THR A 84 -5.05 -12.83 -5.65
C THR A 84 -5.58 -11.41 -5.51
N GLY A 85 -5.21 -10.54 -6.43
CA GLY A 85 -5.61 -9.13 -6.42
C GLY A 85 -6.48 -8.80 -7.63
N VAL A 86 -7.55 -8.02 -7.43
CA VAL A 86 -8.31 -7.44 -8.55
C VAL A 86 -7.66 -6.12 -8.95
N LEU A 87 -7.34 -5.94 -10.23
CA LEU A 87 -6.81 -4.65 -10.70
C LEU A 87 -7.93 -3.61 -10.67
N VAL A 88 -7.71 -2.52 -9.94
CA VAL A 88 -8.64 -1.41 -9.81
C VAL A 88 -8.00 -0.09 -10.26
N ASP A 89 -8.78 0.79 -10.87
CA ASP A 89 -8.38 2.18 -11.14
C ASP A 89 -8.36 3.01 -9.84
N SER A 90 -7.77 4.21 -9.89
CA SER A 90 -7.70 5.25 -8.86
C SER A 90 -9.02 5.52 -8.09
N ARG A 91 -10.18 5.20 -8.70
CA ARG A 91 -11.50 5.29 -8.07
C ARG A 91 -12.03 3.98 -7.49
N LYS A 92 -11.18 2.98 -7.24
CA LYS A 92 -11.54 1.63 -6.76
C LYS A 92 -12.54 0.90 -7.69
N ARG A 93 -12.44 1.12 -9.01
CA ARG A 93 -13.28 0.46 -10.02
C ARG A 93 -12.49 -0.66 -10.69
N ALA A 94 -13.06 -1.87 -10.71
CA ALA A 94 -12.41 -3.03 -11.32
C ALA A 94 -12.21 -2.83 -12.84
N VAL A 95 -11.01 -3.14 -13.32
CA VAL A 95 -10.70 -3.10 -14.75
C VAL A 95 -11.35 -4.30 -15.41
N ARG A 96 -12.24 -4.03 -16.37
CA ARG A 96 -12.90 -5.07 -17.16
C ARG A 96 -11.94 -5.59 -18.22
N CYS A 97 -11.90 -6.90 -18.37
CA CYS A 97 -11.24 -7.57 -19.48
C CYS A 97 -12.30 -8.30 -20.29
N MET A 98 -12.09 -8.32 -21.60
CA MET A 98 -12.81 -9.26 -22.45
C MET A 98 -11.95 -10.51 -22.49
N GLU A 99 -12.50 -11.64 -22.08
CA GLU A 99 -11.86 -12.92 -22.30
C GLU A 99 -11.69 -13.04 -23.81
N GLN A 100 -10.45 -12.90 -24.30
CA GLN A 100 -10.14 -13.20 -25.68
C GLN A 100 -10.24 -14.72 -25.81
N GLY A 101 -11.47 -15.20 -25.93
CA GLY A 101 -11.77 -16.54 -26.39
C GLY A 101 -11.14 -16.69 -27.76
N LEU A 102 -10.10 -17.52 -27.81
CA LEU A 102 -9.56 -18.07 -29.04
C LEU A 102 -10.65 -18.86 -29.79
#